data_AF-A0A378VMT4-F1
#
_entry.id   AF-A0A378VMT4-F1
#
_cell.length_a   1.000
_cell.length_b   1.000
_cell.length_c   1.000
_cell.angle_alpha   90.00
_cell.angle_beta   90.00
_cell.angle_gamma   90.00
#
_symmetry.space_group_name_H-M   'P 1'
#
loop_
_entity.id
_entity.type
_entity.pdbx_description
1 polymer ?
#
loop_
_entity_poly.entity_id
_entity_poly.type
_entity_poly.pdbx_seq_one_letter_code
_entity_poly.pdbx_strand_id
1 'polypeptide(L)'
;MILHALTQYYQRKAESDGGIAQEGFENKEIPFIIVIDKQGNFIQLEDTRELKVKKKVGRTFLVPKGLGRSGSKSYEVSNLLWDHYGYVLAYAGEKGQEQADKQHASFTAKVNELKQALPDDAGVTAVAAFLSSAEEKSKVMQAANWAECAKVKGCNLSFRLVDEAVDLVCQSKAVREYVSQANQTQSDNVQKGICLVTGKAAPIARLHNAVKGVNAKPAPFASVNLSAFESYGKEQGFIFPVGEQAMFEYTTALNTLLASENRFRIGDVTAVCWGAKRTPLEESLASMINGGGKDKPDEHIDAVKTLYKSLYNGQYQKPDGKEKFYLLGLSPNSARIVVRFWHETTVAALSESIAAWYDDLQMVRGENSPYPEYMPLPRLLGNLVLDGKMENLPSDLIAQITDAALNNRVLPVSLLQAALRRNKAEQKITYGRASLLKAYINRAIRAGRLKNMKELTMGLDRNRQDIGYVLGRLFAVLEKIQAEANPGLNATIADRYFGSASSTPIAVFGTLMRLLPHHLNKLEFEGRAVQLQWEIRQILEHCQRFPNHLNLEQQGLFAIGCYHETQFLFTKDALKNLFNEAKTA
;
A
#
# COMPACT_ATOMS: atom_id res chain seq x y z
N MET A 1 -3.09 6.33 21.26
CA MET A 1 -3.27 7.11 20.01
C MET A 1 -3.82 6.26 18.88
N ILE A 2 -3.05 5.35 18.27
CA ILE A 2 -3.50 4.51 17.13
C ILE A 2 -4.82 3.77 17.42
N LEU A 3 -4.87 3.00 18.53
CA LEU A 3 -6.07 2.24 18.89
C LEU A 3 -7.28 3.15 19.10
N HIS A 4 -7.08 4.32 19.69
CA HIS A 4 -8.14 5.31 19.93
C HIS A 4 -8.69 5.90 18.62
N ALA A 5 -7.82 6.22 17.65
CA ALA A 5 -8.25 6.71 16.35
C ALA A 5 -9.00 5.62 15.54
N LEU A 6 -8.61 4.35 15.71
CA LEU A 6 -9.31 3.21 15.11
C LEU A 6 -10.68 2.96 15.77
N THR A 7 -10.80 3.07 17.10
CA THR A 7 -12.10 2.98 17.78
C THR A 7 -13.04 4.11 17.36
N GLN A 8 -12.53 5.34 17.20
CA GLN A 8 -13.32 6.45 16.67
C GLN A 8 -13.79 6.22 15.24
N TYR A 9 -12.93 5.66 14.38
CA TYR A 9 -13.33 5.27 13.01
C TYR A 9 -14.45 4.23 13.03
N TYR A 10 -14.34 3.23 13.91
CA TYR A 10 -15.39 2.22 14.09
C TYR A 10 -16.72 2.88 14.45
N GLN A 11 -16.73 3.69 15.50
CA GLN A 11 -17.93 4.35 16.04
C GLN A 11 -18.61 5.19 14.96
N ARG A 12 -17.84 6.02 14.24
CA ARG A 12 -18.35 6.80 13.10
C ARG A 12 -18.99 5.93 12.02
N LYS A 13 -18.34 4.83 11.62
CA LYS A 13 -18.86 3.93 10.58
C LYS A 13 -20.10 3.17 11.03
N ALA A 14 -20.18 2.81 12.31
CA ALA A 14 -21.35 2.20 12.90
C ALA A 14 -22.55 3.16 12.91
N GLU A 15 -22.32 4.45 13.15
CA GLU A 15 -23.35 5.49 13.14
C GLU A 15 -23.83 5.87 11.73
N SER A 16 -22.93 5.98 10.74
CA SER A 16 -23.26 6.61 9.45
C SER A 16 -23.73 5.63 8.35
N ASP A 17 -23.16 4.43 8.28
CA ASP A 17 -23.25 3.59 7.07
C ASP A 17 -23.81 2.19 7.33
N GLY A 18 -23.89 1.72 8.59
CA GLY A 18 -24.30 0.35 8.94
C GLY A 18 -23.41 -0.77 8.37
N GLY A 19 -22.43 -0.44 7.52
CA GLY A 19 -21.59 -1.39 6.77
C GLY A 19 -20.38 -1.94 7.50
N ILE A 20 -20.25 -1.64 8.81
CA ILE A 20 -19.21 -2.21 9.68
C ILE A 20 -19.84 -3.25 10.61
N ALA A 21 -19.13 -4.35 10.86
CA ALA A 21 -19.67 -5.43 11.69
C ALA A 21 -19.96 -4.94 13.11
N GLN A 22 -21.12 -5.29 13.65
CA GLN A 22 -21.49 -5.05 15.05
C GLN A 22 -20.78 -6.02 15.98
N GLU A 23 -20.73 -5.69 17.27
CA GLU A 23 -20.11 -6.57 18.26
C GLU A 23 -20.75 -7.97 18.23
N GLY A 24 -19.91 -9.00 18.27
CA GLY A 24 -20.35 -10.39 18.08
C GLY A 24 -20.44 -10.85 16.64
N PHE A 25 -20.19 -9.98 15.66
CA PHE A 25 -20.23 -10.31 14.23
C PHE A 25 -18.87 -10.05 13.55
N GLU A 26 -18.65 -10.70 12.41
CA GLU A 26 -17.57 -10.38 11.48
C GLU A 26 -18.05 -10.44 10.02
N ASN A 27 -17.40 -9.68 9.14
CA ASN A 27 -17.55 -9.85 7.70
C ASN A 27 -16.68 -11.03 7.24
N LYS A 28 -17.31 -12.10 6.72
CA LYS A 28 -16.65 -13.34 6.34
C LYS A 28 -16.97 -13.73 4.90
N GLU A 29 -15.94 -14.18 4.19
CA GLU A 29 -16.10 -14.82 2.88
C GLU A 29 -16.81 -16.18 3.04
N ILE A 30 -17.97 -16.32 2.39
CA ILE A 30 -18.76 -17.56 2.32
C ILE A 30 -18.85 -17.97 0.84
N PRO A 31 -17.93 -18.81 0.33
CA PRO A 31 -17.87 -19.14 -1.08
C PRO A 31 -19.10 -19.87 -1.63
N PHE A 32 -19.80 -20.64 -0.81
CA PHE A 32 -21.03 -21.33 -1.21
C PHE A 32 -22.12 -21.25 -0.13
N ILE A 33 -23.37 -21.21 -0.56
CA ILE A 33 -24.55 -21.16 0.32
C ILE A 33 -25.43 -22.37 0.03
N ILE A 34 -25.86 -23.05 1.10
CA ILE A 34 -26.88 -24.11 1.02
C ILE A 34 -28.25 -23.42 1.11
N VAL A 35 -28.99 -23.45 0.01
CA VAL A 35 -30.35 -22.90 -0.04
C VAL A 35 -31.32 -24.01 0.33
N ILE A 36 -32.17 -23.74 1.33
CA ILE A 36 -33.16 -24.67 1.86
C ILE A 36 -34.56 -24.04 1.91
N ASP A 37 -35.61 -24.86 1.93
CA ASP A 37 -36.95 -24.38 2.25
C ASP A 37 -37.19 -24.31 3.78
N LYS A 38 -38.38 -23.88 4.20
CA LYS A 38 -38.76 -23.74 5.61
C LYS A 38 -38.86 -25.08 6.36
N GLN A 39 -38.93 -26.19 5.63
CA GLN A 39 -38.95 -27.55 6.18
C GLN A 39 -37.54 -28.14 6.29
N GLY A 40 -36.51 -27.45 5.78
CA GLY A 40 -35.13 -27.91 5.78
C GLY A 40 -34.77 -28.79 4.59
N ASN A 41 -35.61 -28.85 3.55
CA ASN A 41 -35.28 -29.57 2.33
C ASN A 41 -34.28 -28.76 1.49
N PHE A 42 -33.29 -29.44 0.93
CA PHE A 42 -32.29 -28.86 0.05
C PHE A 42 -32.90 -28.45 -1.29
N ILE A 43 -32.62 -27.21 -1.70
CA ILE A 43 -33.04 -26.66 -3.00
C ILE A 43 -31.86 -26.55 -3.95
N GLN A 44 -30.78 -25.90 -3.54
CA GLN A 44 -29.59 -25.72 -4.38
C GLN A 44 -28.34 -25.35 -3.56
N LEU A 45 -27.17 -25.58 -4.17
CA LEU A 45 -25.88 -25.10 -3.67
C LEU A 45 -25.43 -23.92 -4.54
N GLU A 46 -25.59 -22.71 -4.01
CA GLU A 46 -25.26 -21.46 -4.70
C GLU A 46 -23.75 -21.17 -4.62
N ASP A 47 -23.10 -20.95 -5.76
CA ASP A 47 -21.70 -20.46 -5.83
C ASP A 47 -21.72 -18.92 -5.76
N THR A 48 -21.16 -18.35 -4.70
CA THR A 48 -21.10 -16.90 -4.53
C THR A 48 -19.81 -16.30 -5.08
N ARG A 49 -18.89 -17.13 -5.60
CA ARG A 49 -17.55 -16.67 -5.96
C ARG A 49 -17.56 -15.92 -7.28
N GLU A 50 -16.85 -14.81 -7.29
CA GLU A 50 -16.63 -13.99 -8.47
C GLU A 50 -15.15 -14.04 -8.88
N LEU A 51 -14.89 -14.01 -10.19
CA LEU A 51 -13.53 -14.00 -10.70
C LEU A 51 -12.90 -12.62 -10.49
N LYS A 52 -12.06 -12.47 -9.46
CA LYS A 52 -11.25 -11.27 -9.25
C LYS A 52 -9.81 -11.51 -9.69
N VAL A 53 -9.42 -10.83 -10.76
CA VAL A 53 -8.08 -10.92 -11.39
C VAL A 53 -7.77 -12.35 -11.89
N LYS A 54 -7.28 -13.22 -11.01
CA LYS A 54 -6.87 -14.62 -11.32
C LYS A 54 -7.40 -15.64 -10.32
N LYS A 55 -8.21 -15.23 -9.34
CA LYS A 55 -8.76 -16.11 -8.31
C LYS A 55 -10.26 -15.90 -8.17
N LYS A 56 -11.00 -16.99 -8.00
CA LYS A 56 -12.40 -16.95 -7.57
C LYS A 56 -12.42 -16.56 -6.08
N VAL A 57 -13.12 -15.49 -5.74
CA VAL A 57 -13.26 -14.99 -4.36
C VAL A 57 -14.73 -14.98 -4.01
N GLY A 58 -15.12 -15.62 -2.91
CA GLY A 58 -16.49 -15.66 -2.41
C GLY A 58 -17.02 -14.28 -2.04
N ARG A 59 -18.34 -14.13 -2.06
CA ARG A 59 -18.99 -12.95 -1.48
C ARG A 59 -18.79 -12.93 0.03
N THR A 60 -18.75 -11.71 0.56
CA THR A 60 -18.60 -11.46 2.00
C THR A 60 -19.97 -11.22 2.62
N PHE A 61 -20.24 -11.88 3.74
CA PHE A 61 -21.49 -11.76 4.48
C PHE A 61 -21.19 -11.39 5.94
N LEU A 62 -22.13 -10.69 6.56
CA LEU A 62 -22.10 -10.44 8.00
C LEU A 62 -22.55 -11.72 8.71
N VAL A 63 -21.67 -12.32 9.50
CA VAL A 63 -21.95 -13.58 10.20
C VAL A 63 -21.56 -13.48 11.68
N PRO A 64 -22.14 -14.30 12.58
CA PRO A 64 -21.65 -14.40 13.95
C PRO A 64 -20.14 -14.66 13.97
N LYS A 65 -19.42 -13.95 14.84
CA LYS A 65 -17.97 -13.93 14.89
C LYS A 65 -17.41 -15.34 15.05
N GLY A 66 -16.47 -15.72 14.17
CA GLY A 66 -15.84 -17.03 14.24
C GLY A 66 -15.04 -17.23 15.52
N LEU A 67 -15.09 -18.45 16.05
CA LEU A 67 -14.36 -18.83 17.25
C LEU A 67 -12.94 -19.30 16.91
N GLY A 68 -11.98 -18.92 17.75
CA GLY A 68 -10.60 -19.38 17.64
C GLY A 68 -10.49 -20.88 17.92
N ARG A 69 -9.83 -21.63 17.03
CA ARG A 69 -9.63 -23.08 17.12
C ARG A 69 -8.17 -23.39 17.36
N SER A 70 -7.84 -24.08 18.45
CA SER A 70 -6.47 -24.53 18.74
C SER A 70 -6.46 -25.84 19.53
N GLY A 71 -5.42 -26.65 19.31
CA GLY A 71 -5.23 -27.91 20.03
C GLY A 71 -5.98 -29.11 19.43
N SER A 72 -5.79 -30.28 20.02
CA SER A 72 -6.35 -31.56 19.56
C SER A 72 -7.88 -31.64 19.65
N LYS A 73 -8.50 -30.84 20.53
CA LYS A 73 -9.95 -30.75 20.72
C LYS A 73 -10.63 -29.65 19.90
N SER A 74 -9.94 -29.13 18.88
CA SER A 74 -10.50 -28.05 18.06
C SER A 74 -11.82 -28.40 17.37
N TYR A 75 -12.16 -29.69 17.23
CA TYR A 75 -13.43 -30.18 16.67
C TYR A 75 -14.65 -29.86 17.53
N GLU A 76 -14.49 -29.52 18.80
CA GLU A 76 -15.60 -29.20 19.72
C GLU A 76 -16.07 -27.75 19.55
N VAL A 77 -15.35 -26.93 18.77
CA VAL A 77 -15.58 -25.49 18.63
C VAL A 77 -16.18 -25.17 17.26
N SER A 78 -17.51 -25.16 17.19
CA SER A 78 -18.27 -24.83 15.98
C SER A 78 -18.68 -23.35 15.94
N ASN A 79 -18.73 -22.79 14.74
CA ASN A 79 -19.28 -21.45 14.52
C ASN A 79 -20.82 -21.50 14.47
N LEU A 80 -21.49 -20.37 14.72
CA LEU A 80 -22.96 -20.33 14.79
C LEU A 80 -23.58 -20.15 13.39
N LEU A 81 -24.25 -21.19 12.88
CA LEU A 81 -24.98 -21.22 11.60
C LEU A 81 -24.14 -21.05 10.32
N TRP A 82 -22.81 -21.06 10.42
CA TRP A 82 -21.90 -21.13 9.28
C TRP A 82 -20.64 -21.87 9.71
N ASP A 83 -20.00 -22.63 8.83
CA ASP A 83 -18.69 -23.25 9.11
C ASP A 83 -18.11 -23.90 7.85
N HIS A 84 -16.91 -24.48 7.92
CA HIS A 84 -16.44 -25.28 6.79
C HIS A 84 -17.23 -26.60 6.62
N TYR A 85 -17.25 -27.16 5.41
CA TYR A 85 -18.01 -28.37 5.05
C TYR A 85 -17.81 -29.60 5.97
N GLY A 86 -16.74 -29.62 6.78
CA GLY A 86 -16.49 -30.70 7.74
C GLY A 86 -17.47 -30.62 8.91
N TYR A 87 -17.69 -29.41 9.43
CA TYR A 87 -18.72 -29.15 10.45
C TYR A 87 -20.13 -29.17 9.86
N VAL A 88 -20.32 -28.65 8.65
CA VAL A 88 -21.68 -28.50 8.10
C VAL A 88 -22.22 -29.80 7.50
N LEU A 89 -21.39 -30.57 6.79
CA LEU A 89 -21.81 -31.73 5.99
C LEU A 89 -21.12 -33.04 6.39
N ALA A 90 -20.30 -33.06 7.44
CA ALA A 90 -19.44 -34.19 7.80
C ALA A 90 -18.50 -34.63 6.66
N TYR A 91 -18.07 -33.71 5.79
CA TYR A 91 -17.21 -34.06 4.65
C TYR A 91 -15.72 -33.93 4.98
N ALA A 92 -14.95 -35.01 4.80
CA ALA A 92 -13.50 -35.06 5.08
C ALA A 92 -12.60 -35.17 3.83
N GLY A 93 -13.16 -35.28 2.62
CA GLY A 93 -12.38 -35.62 1.44
C GLY A 93 -11.76 -37.02 1.55
N GLU A 94 -10.44 -37.15 1.32
CA GLU A 94 -9.76 -38.46 1.27
C GLU A 94 -9.35 -39.02 2.65
N LYS A 95 -9.20 -38.19 3.70
CA LYS A 95 -8.74 -38.62 5.03
C LYS A 95 -9.38 -37.80 6.14
N GLY A 96 -9.66 -38.46 7.27
CA GLY A 96 -10.12 -37.79 8.49
C GLY A 96 -11.63 -37.76 8.70
N GLN A 97 -12.36 -38.76 8.21
CA GLN A 97 -13.83 -38.87 8.36
C GLN A 97 -14.27 -38.81 9.82
N GLU A 98 -13.61 -39.57 10.71
CA GLU A 98 -13.91 -39.54 12.16
C GLU A 98 -13.85 -38.13 12.76
N GLN A 99 -12.90 -37.31 12.30
CA GLN A 99 -12.78 -35.92 12.73
C GLN A 99 -13.92 -35.07 12.18
N ALA A 100 -14.30 -35.24 10.92
CA ALA A 100 -15.43 -34.52 10.33
C ALA A 100 -16.76 -34.90 10.99
N ASP A 101 -16.94 -36.17 11.37
CA ASP A 101 -18.13 -36.62 12.10
C ASP A 101 -18.22 -35.95 13.49
N LYS A 102 -17.09 -35.87 14.22
CA LYS A 102 -17.02 -35.15 15.50
C LYS A 102 -17.29 -33.65 15.35
N GLN A 103 -16.72 -33.02 14.31
CA GLN A 103 -16.99 -31.63 13.96
C GLN A 103 -18.47 -31.42 13.70
N HIS A 104 -19.08 -32.27 12.88
CA HIS A 104 -20.48 -32.17 12.52
C HIS A 104 -21.42 -32.37 13.71
N ALA A 105 -21.09 -33.28 14.61
CA ALA A 105 -21.82 -33.45 15.87
C ALA A 105 -21.82 -32.15 16.69
N SER A 106 -20.66 -31.49 16.83
CA SER A 106 -20.55 -30.22 17.57
C SER A 106 -21.34 -29.07 16.91
N PHE A 107 -21.37 -29.00 15.56
CA PHE A 107 -22.12 -27.99 14.83
C PHE A 107 -23.63 -28.22 14.99
N THR A 108 -24.08 -29.46 14.82
CA THR A 108 -25.48 -29.85 14.98
C THR A 108 -25.98 -29.59 16.40
N ALA A 109 -25.19 -29.93 17.42
CA ALA A 109 -25.50 -29.62 18.81
C ALA A 109 -25.69 -28.10 19.02
N LYS A 110 -24.77 -27.28 18.47
CA LYS A 110 -24.84 -25.81 18.60
C LYS A 110 -26.06 -25.21 17.91
N VAL A 111 -26.44 -25.71 16.73
CA VAL A 111 -27.66 -25.28 16.04
C VAL A 111 -28.91 -25.72 16.81
N ASN A 112 -28.91 -26.92 17.40
CA ASN A 112 -30.03 -27.40 18.20
C ASN A 112 -30.21 -26.59 19.49
N GLU A 113 -29.12 -26.20 20.17
CA GLU A 113 -29.17 -25.24 21.29
C GLU A 113 -29.79 -23.91 20.84
N LEU A 114 -29.37 -23.38 19.68
CA LEU A 114 -29.92 -22.14 19.15
C LEU A 114 -31.41 -22.27 18.82
N LYS A 115 -31.85 -23.40 18.26
CA LYS A 115 -33.26 -23.69 18.00
C LYS A 115 -34.09 -23.71 19.29
N GLN A 116 -33.55 -24.24 20.38
CA GLN A 116 -34.23 -24.21 21.68
C GLN A 116 -34.36 -22.79 22.22
N ALA A 117 -33.34 -21.94 22.01
CA ALA A 117 -33.38 -20.53 22.41
C ALA A 117 -34.29 -19.68 21.51
N LEU A 118 -34.38 -20.01 20.22
CA LEU A 118 -35.11 -19.27 19.19
C LEU A 118 -36.12 -20.18 18.44
N PRO A 119 -37.14 -20.72 19.12
CA PRO A 119 -38.05 -21.71 18.53
C PRO A 119 -38.89 -21.14 17.38
N ASP A 120 -39.15 -19.83 17.38
CA ASP A 120 -39.99 -19.15 16.39
C ASP A 120 -39.21 -18.68 15.15
N ASP A 121 -37.87 -18.82 15.13
CA ASP A 121 -37.08 -18.48 13.96
C ASP A 121 -37.14 -19.62 12.92
N ALA A 122 -37.89 -19.37 11.84
CA ALA A 122 -38.10 -20.34 10.77
C ALA A 122 -36.78 -20.80 10.11
N GLY A 123 -35.81 -19.90 9.99
CA GLY A 123 -34.51 -20.21 9.41
C GLY A 123 -33.71 -21.16 10.29
N VAL A 124 -33.60 -20.86 11.59
CA VAL A 124 -32.92 -21.74 12.56
C VAL A 124 -33.58 -23.11 12.62
N THR A 125 -34.91 -23.15 12.61
CA THR A 125 -35.67 -24.41 12.60
C THR A 125 -35.41 -25.23 11.33
N ALA A 126 -35.40 -24.59 10.16
CA ALA A 126 -35.09 -25.23 8.88
C ALA A 126 -33.65 -25.78 8.84
N VAL A 127 -32.67 -25.02 9.35
CA VAL A 127 -31.27 -25.49 9.40
C VAL A 127 -31.14 -26.70 10.32
N ALA A 128 -31.77 -26.69 11.49
CA ALA A 128 -31.77 -27.85 12.38
C ALA A 128 -32.40 -29.10 11.73
N ALA A 129 -33.50 -28.92 10.99
CA ALA A 129 -34.16 -30.00 10.23
C ALA A 129 -33.24 -30.55 9.13
N PHE A 130 -32.63 -29.67 8.34
CA PHE A 130 -31.64 -30.02 7.31
C PHE A 130 -30.48 -30.85 7.90
N LEU A 131 -29.87 -30.38 8.99
CA LEU A 131 -28.72 -31.05 9.62
C LEU A 131 -29.08 -32.45 10.15
N SER A 132 -30.33 -32.66 10.53
CA SER A 132 -30.83 -33.94 11.02
C SER A 132 -31.09 -34.96 9.90
N SER A 133 -31.19 -34.53 8.64
CA SER A 133 -31.45 -35.40 7.49
C SER A 133 -30.16 -35.76 6.75
N ALA A 134 -29.80 -37.05 6.78
CA ALA A 134 -28.67 -37.57 5.98
C ALA A 134 -28.95 -37.47 4.47
N GLU A 135 -30.21 -37.61 4.06
CA GLU A 135 -30.63 -37.52 2.66
C GLU A 135 -30.41 -36.11 2.12
N GLU A 136 -30.86 -35.07 2.85
CA GLU A 136 -30.71 -33.68 2.41
C GLU A 136 -29.24 -33.27 2.32
N LYS A 137 -28.40 -33.70 3.27
CA LYS A 137 -26.94 -33.49 3.20
C LYS A 137 -26.32 -34.19 1.99
N SER A 138 -26.77 -35.39 1.64
CA SER A 138 -26.30 -36.11 0.44
C SER A 138 -26.66 -35.39 -0.85
N LYS A 139 -27.86 -34.79 -0.93
CA LYS A 139 -28.28 -33.97 -2.09
C LYS A 139 -27.33 -32.80 -2.34
N VAL A 140 -26.79 -32.16 -1.29
CA VAL A 140 -25.75 -31.11 -1.44
C VAL A 140 -24.53 -31.63 -2.18
N MET A 141 -24.07 -32.84 -1.84
CA MET A 141 -22.88 -33.46 -2.44
C MET A 141 -23.10 -33.98 -3.86
N GLN A 142 -24.36 -34.07 -4.29
CA GLN A 142 -24.76 -34.44 -5.65
C GLN A 142 -25.06 -33.21 -6.52
N ALA A 143 -25.14 -32.01 -5.93
CA ALA A 143 -25.42 -30.79 -6.66
C ALA A 143 -24.30 -30.43 -7.66
N ALA A 144 -24.67 -29.80 -8.78
CA ALA A 144 -23.72 -29.45 -9.86
C ALA A 144 -22.49 -28.66 -9.38
N ASN A 145 -22.69 -27.77 -8.40
CA ASN A 145 -21.64 -26.92 -7.85
C ASN A 145 -20.76 -27.61 -6.80
N TRP A 146 -21.08 -28.83 -6.36
CA TRP A 146 -20.35 -29.52 -5.30
C TRP A 146 -18.88 -29.77 -5.65
N ALA A 147 -18.60 -30.21 -6.88
CA ALA A 147 -17.24 -30.48 -7.33
C ALA A 147 -16.34 -29.23 -7.22
N GLU A 148 -16.89 -28.05 -7.44
CA GLU A 148 -16.19 -26.78 -7.29
C GLU A 148 -16.06 -26.33 -5.82
N CYS A 149 -17.02 -26.70 -4.98
CA CYS A 149 -16.99 -26.47 -3.52
C CYS A 149 -15.93 -27.34 -2.84
N ALA A 150 -15.88 -28.64 -3.15
CA ALA A 150 -14.94 -29.58 -2.57
C ALA A 150 -13.47 -29.23 -2.89
N LYS A 151 -13.21 -28.60 -4.05
CA LYS A 151 -11.87 -28.07 -4.42
C LYS A 151 -11.39 -26.95 -3.50
N VAL A 152 -12.29 -26.22 -2.85
CA VAL A 152 -11.93 -25.17 -1.89
C VAL A 152 -11.62 -25.83 -0.55
N LYS A 153 -10.33 -25.96 -0.22
CA LYS A 153 -9.88 -26.58 1.03
C LYS A 153 -10.50 -25.86 2.24
N GLY A 154 -11.32 -26.58 3.02
CA GLY A 154 -12.04 -26.01 4.16
C GLY A 154 -13.05 -24.94 3.76
N CYS A 155 -13.79 -25.17 2.68
CA CYS A 155 -14.80 -24.24 2.16
C CYS A 155 -15.85 -23.89 3.21
N ASN A 156 -15.98 -22.61 3.57
CA ASN A 156 -17.04 -22.13 4.46
C ASN A 156 -18.39 -22.15 3.74
N LEU A 157 -19.41 -22.63 4.45
CA LEU A 157 -20.79 -22.73 4.04
C LEU A 157 -21.67 -22.00 5.06
N SER A 158 -22.78 -21.45 4.58
CA SER A 158 -23.88 -20.94 5.39
C SER A 158 -25.21 -21.28 4.72
N PHE A 159 -26.31 -20.90 5.34
CA PHE A 159 -27.67 -21.24 4.92
C PHE A 159 -28.46 -20.02 4.52
N ARG A 160 -29.35 -20.19 3.52
CA ARG A 160 -30.35 -19.19 3.10
C ARG A 160 -31.69 -19.90 2.88
N LEU A 161 -32.78 -19.26 3.28
CA LEU A 161 -34.12 -19.75 2.93
C LEU A 161 -34.45 -19.40 1.46
N VAL A 162 -35.14 -20.28 0.76
CA VAL A 162 -35.47 -20.09 -0.67
C VAL A 162 -36.31 -18.84 -0.95
N ASP A 163 -37.08 -18.37 0.03
CA ASP A 163 -37.88 -17.14 -0.05
C ASP A 163 -37.09 -15.87 0.34
N GLU A 164 -35.85 -16.02 0.81
CA GLU A 164 -34.94 -14.90 1.10
C GLU A 164 -34.10 -14.55 -0.13
N ALA A 165 -34.07 -13.26 -0.48
CA ALA A 165 -33.36 -12.80 -1.67
C ALA A 165 -31.84 -12.66 -1.46
N VAL A 166 -31.41 -12.24 -0.26
CA VAL A 166 -30.02 -11.83 -0.01
C VAL A 166 -29.49 -12.37 1.30
N ASP A 167 -30.26 -12.24 2.39
CA ASP A 167 -29.76 -12.51 3.73
C ASP A 167 -29.59 -14.02 4.00
N LEU A 168 -28.60 -14.33 4.83
CA LEU A 168 -28.38 -15.66 5.36
C LEU A 168 -29.25 -15.88 6.61
N VAL A 169 -29.52 -17.14 6.95
CA VAL A 169 -30.24 -17.49 8.19
C VAL A 169 -29.54 -16.90 9.42
N CYS A 170 -28.21 -16.87 9.44
CA CYS A 170 -27.43 -16.28 10.53
C CYS A 170 -27.55 -14.75 10.66
N GLN A 171 -28.19 -14.10 9.69
CA GLN A 171 -28.46 -12.66 9.66
C GLN A 171 -29.88 -12.31 10.12
N SER A 172 -30.71 -13.29 10.52
CA SER A 172 -32.06 -13.02 11.03
C SER A 172 -32.01 -12.10 12.26
N LYS A 173 -33.08 -11.31 12.45
CA LYS A 173 -33.17 -10.38 13.57
C LYS A 173 -33.03 -11.09 14.93
N ALA A 174 -33.69 -12.23 15.08
CA ALA A 174 -33.65 -13.02 16.31
C ALA A 174 -32.24 -13.55 16.61
N VAL A 175 -31.51 -14.03 15.59
CA VAL A 175 -30.11 -14.46 15.75
C VAL A 175 -29.21 -13.28 16.12
N ARG A 176 -29.40 -12.11 15.51
CA ARG A 176 -28.64 -10.90 15.86
C ARG A 176 -28.84 -10.48 17.32
N GLU A 177 -30.09 -10.47 17.77
CA GLU A 177 -30.43 -10.15 19.16
C GLU A 177 -29.86 -11.18 20.14
N TYR A 178 -29.97 -12.47 19.82
CA TYR A 178 -29.40 -13.56 20.62
C TYR A 178 -27.88 -13.42 20.79
N VAL A 179 -27.16 -13.17 19.70
CA VAL A 179 -25.69 -12.99 19.75
C VAL A 179 -25.32 -11.74 20.56
N SER A 180 -26.07 -10.65 20.42
CA SER A 180 -25.83 -9.42 21.17
C SER A 180 -26.02 -9.64 22.69
N GLN A 181 -27.08 -10.34 23.09
CA GLN A 181 -27.34 -10.65 24.50
C GLN A 181 -26.30 -11.61 25.09
N ALA A 182 -25.90 -12.65 24.35
CA ALA A 182 -24.90 -13.62 24.80
C ALA A 182 -23.54 -12.95 25.12
N ASN A 183 -23.14 -11.94 24.34
CA ASN A 183 -21.92 -11.19 24.59
C ASN A 183 -21.99 -10.34 25.87
N GLN A 184 -23.15 -9.79 26.20
CA GLN A 184 -23.32 -8.99 27.43
C GLN A 184 -23.17 -9.85 28.69
N THR A 185 -23.80 -11.03 28.71
CA THR A 185 -23.79 -11.95 29.86
C THR A 185 -22.41 -12.57 30.11
N GLN A 186 -21.58 -12.75 29.06
CA GLN A 186 -20.24 -13.31 29.20
C GLN A 186 -19.26 -12.36 29.91
N SER A 187 -19.57 -11.06 29.93
CA SER A 187 -18.71 -10.01 30.48
C SER A 187 -18.64 -9.95 32.02
N ASP A 188 -19.58 -10.59 32.72
CA ASP A 188 -19.69 -10.51 34.19
C ASP A 188 -18.62 -11.33 34.94
N ASN A 189 -18.04 -12.36 34.31
CA ASN A 189 -16.98 -13.21 34.88
C ASN A 189 -15.56 -12.85 34.39
N VAL A 190 -15.40 -11.75 33.67
CA VAL A 190 -14.11 -11.34 33.08
C VAL A 190 -13.38 -10.36 34.02
N GLN A 191 -12.05 -10.50 34.11
CA GLN A 191 -11.22 -9.61 34.91
C GLN A 191 -11.39 -8.14 34.44
N LYS A 192 -11.89 -7.29 35.34
CA LYS A 192 -12.10 -5.85 35.09
C LYS A 192 -10.82 -5.07 35.34
N GLY A 193 -10.66 -3.96 34.62
CA GLY A 193 -9.54 -3.03 34.75
C GLY A 193 -9.81 -1.71 34.04
N ILE A 194 -8.85 -0.79 34.08
CA ILE A 194 -8.94 0.46 33.32
C ILE A 194 -8.46 0.22 31.89
N CYS A 195 -9.34 0.44 30.92
CA CYS A 195 -8.98 0.32 29.51
C CYS A 195 -8.04 1.47 29.09
N LEU A 196 -6.86 1.14 28.56
CA LEU A 196 -5.87 2.12 28.08
C LEU A 196 -6.34 2.95 26.87
N VAL A 197 -7.40 2.54 26.17
CA VAL A 197 -7.93 3.25 24.99
C VAL A 197 -8.99 4.28 25.38
N THR A 198 -9.84 3.95 26.36
CA THR A 198 -10.99 4.77 26.75
C THR A 198 -10.80 5.48 28.09
N GLY A 199 -9.87 5.03 28.93
CA GLY A 199 -9.68 5.50 30.29
C GLY A 199 -10.77 5.04 31.28
N LYS A 200 -11.71 4.21 30.84
CA LYS A 200 -12.86 3.76 31.65
C LYS A 200 -12.64 2.35 32.21
N ALA A 201 -13.30 2.04 33.32
CA ALA A 201 -13.36 0.68 33.86
C ALA A 201 -14.15 -0.22 32.89
N ALA A 202 -13.59 -1.37 32.52
CA ALA A 202 -14.18 -2.32 31.59
C ALA A 202 -13.65 -3.75 31.82
N PRO A 203 -14.37 -4.79 31.35
CA PRO A 203 -13.81 -6.13 31.16
C PRO A 203 -12.59 -6.08 30.23
N ILE A 204 -11.45 -6.64 30.64
CA ILE A 204 -10.19 -6.57 29.87
C ILE A 204 -10.05 -7.78 28.96
N ALA A 205 -9.79 -7.52 27.69
CA ALA A 205 -9.51 -8.54 26.70
C ALA A 205 -8.18 -9.26 27.01
N ARG A 206 -8.25 -10.54 27.37
CA ARG A 206 -7.06 -11.38 27.55
C ARG A 206 -6.28 -11.58 26.24
N LEU A 207 -6.99 -11.77 25.13
CA LEU A 207 -6.43 -11.96 23.79
C LEU A 207 -7.11 -11.00 22.81
N HIS A 208 -6.33 -10.39 21.93
CA HIS A 208 -6.86 -9.47 20.92
C HIS A 208 -7.18 -10.21 19.62
N ASN A 209 -8.19 -9.74 18.89
CA ASN A 209 -8.57 -10.33 17.61
C ASN A 209 -7.44 -10.20 16.58
N ALA A 210 -7.36 -11.17 15.67
CA ALA A 210 -6.38 -11.16 14.60
C ALA A 210 -6.69 -10.09 13.55
N VAL A 211 -5.63 -9.43 13.08
CA VAL A 211 -5.64 -8.51 11.95
C VAL A 211 -5.24 -9.29 10.69
N LYS A 212 -6.08 -9.21 9.67
CA LYS A 212 -5.95 -9.86 8.36
C LYS A 212 -5.33 -8.86 7.37
N GLY A 213 -4.65 -9.34 6.34
CA GLY A 213 -4.18 -8.50 5.22
C GLY A 213 -2.78 -7.87 5.36
N VAL A 214 -2.13 -7.98 6.53
CA VAL A 214 -0.71 -7.57 6.70
C VAL A 214 0.22 -8.79 6.57
N ASN A 215 0.01 -9.79 7.41
CA ASN A 215 0.75 -11.06 7.40
C ASN A 215 0.03 -12.10 6.52
N ALA A 216 0.78 -13.08 6.02
CA ALA A 216 0.20 -14.22 5.32
C ALA A 216 -0.76 -15.02 6.21
N LYS A 217 -0.42 -15.17 7.50
CA LYS A 217 -1.33 -15.67 8.53
C LYS A 217 -1.82 -14.48 9.38
N PRO A 218 -3.13 -14.35 9.63
CA PRO A 218 -3.65 -13.30 10.51
C PRO A 218 -2.95 -13.30 11.87
N ALA A 219 -2.62 -12.12 12.37
CA ALA A 219 -1.90 -11.95 13.63
C ALA A 219 -2.51 -10.79 14.43
N PRO A 220 -2.54 -10.85 15.77
CA PRO A 220 -3.02 -9.74 16.58
C PRO A 220 -2.11 -8.51 16.43
N PHE A 221 -2.69 -7.32 16.53
CA PHE A 221 -1.93 -6.06 16.50
C PHE A 221 -1.00 -5.92 17.70
N ALA A 222 -1.45 -6.37 18.87
CA ALA A 222 -0.67 -6.44 20.10
C ALA A 222 -0.92 -7.80 20.77
N SER A 223 0.15 -8.48 21.16
CA SER A 223 0.08 -9.74 21.88
C SER A 223 1.31 -10.00 22.74
N VAL A 224 1.10 -10.76 23.81
CA VAL A 224 2.14 -11.34 24.66
C VAL A 224 1.90 -12.84 24.67
N ASN A 225 2.89 -13.58 24.16
CA ASN A 225 2.77 -15.01 23.91
C ASN A 225 3.84 -15.85 24.61
N LEU A 226 4.74 -15.22 25.36
CA LEU A 226 5.81 -15.87 26.13
C LEU A 226 5.92 -15.20 27.50
N SER A 227 6.21 -15.99 28.53
CA SER A 227 6.37 -15.51 29.91
C SER A 227 7.48 -14.46 30.05
N ALA A 228 8.51 -14.50 29.19
CA ALA A 228 9.56 -13.49 29.16
C ALA A 228 9.08 -12.07 28.80
N PHE A 229 7.86 -11.92 28.25
CA PHE A 229 7.25 -10.62 27.96
C PHE A 229 6.24 -10.18 29.02
N GLU A 230 5.95 -11.04 30.00
CA GLU A 230 5.04 -10.76 31.10
C GLU A 230 5.75 -9.94 32.18
N SER A 231 5.00 -9.10 32.89
CA SER A 231 5.57 -8.20 33.89
C SER A 231 4.54 -7.83 34.95
N TYR A 232 5.02 -7.44 36.14
CA TYR A 232 4.18 -7.01 37.27
C TYR A 232 3.10 -8.02 37.70
N GLY A 233 3.39 -9.32 37.57
CA GLY A 233 2.43 -10.40 37.89
C GLY A 233 1.20 -10.44 36.97
N LYS A 234 1.27 -9.77 35.82
CA LYS A 234 0.21 -9.76 34.80
C LYS A 234 0.66 -10.60 33.61
N GLU A 235 -0.30 -11.32 33.04
CA GLU A 235 -0.09 -12.24 31.93
C GLU A 235 -0.83 -11.78 30.68
N GLN A 236 -0.33 -12.14 29.50
CA GLN A 236 -1.00 -11.91 28.21
C GLN A 236 -1.55 -10.47 28.03
N GLY A 237 -2.80 -10.30 27.59
CA GLY A 237 -3.43 -8.99 27.36
C GLY A 237 -3.61 -8.14 28.62
N PHE A 238 -3.49 -8.71 29.82
CA PHE A 238 -3.61 -7.94 31.06
C PHE A 238 -2.42 -7.01 31.30
N ILE A 239 -1.27 -7.24 30.65
CA ILE A 239 -0.12 -6.33 30.77
C ILE A 239 -0.34 -5.01 30.01
N PHE A 240 -1.24 -4.99 29.01
CA PHE A 240 -1.65 -3.81 28.24
C PHE A 240 -3.17 -3.70 28.23
N PRO A 241 -3.84 -3.42 29.37
CA PRO A 241 -5.27 -3.64 29.51
C PRO A 241 -6.10 -2.83 28.49
N VAL A 242 -6.71 -3.51 27.53
CA VAL A 242 -7.69 -2.94 26.58
C VAL A 242 -9.03 -3.59 26.86
N GLY A 243 -10.08 -2.78 26.99
CA GLY A 243 -11.44 -3.27 27.23
C GLY A 243 -11.94 -4.07 26.05
N GLU A 244 -12.76 -5.10 26.28
CA GLU A 244 -13.27 -6.00 25.23
C GLU A 244 -13.94 -5.25 24.08
N GLN A 245 -14.81 -4.29 24.40
CA GLN A 245 -15.44 -3.40 23.42
C GLN A 245 -14.41 -2.65 22.59
N ALA A 246 -13.47 -1.94 23.23
CA ALA A 246 -12.44 -1.18 22.52
C ALA A 246 -11.55 -2.10 21.65
N MET A 247 -11.24 -3.30 22.14
CA MET A 247 -10.50 -4.32 21.40
C MET A 247 -11.26 -4.77 20.15
N PHE A 248 -12.56 -5.04 20.27
CA PHE A 248 -13.42 -5.34 19.15
C PHE A 248 -13.47 -4.18 18.14
N GLU A 249 -13.75 -2.96 18.59
CA GLU A 249 -13.88 -1.77 17.74
C GLU A 249 -12.60 -1.53 16.92
N TYR A 250 -11.43 -1.46 17.56
CA TYR A 250 -10.19 -1.12 16.85
C TYR A 250 -9.78 -2.23 15.86
N THR A 251 -9.99 -3.51 16.22
CA THR A 251 -9.63 -4.63 15.34
C THR A 251 -10.57 -4.74 14.14
N THR A 252 -11.87 -4.47 14.34
CA THR A 252 -12.85 -4.41 13.25
C THR A 252 -12.60 -3.21 12.34
N ALA A 253 -12.28 -2.04 12.88
CA ALA A 253 -11.88 -0.87 12.09
C ALA A 253 -10.65 -1.16 11.23
N LEU A 254 -9.58 -1.71 11.83
CA LEU A 254 -8.35 -1.97 11.09
C LEU A 254 -8.53 -3.02 9.99
N ASN A 255 -9.27 -4.11 10.27
CA ASN A 255 -9.60 -5.11 9.26
C ASN A 255 -10.46 -4.53 8.12
N THR A 256 -11.43 -3.67 8.45
CA THR A 256 -12.24 -2.98 7.45
C THR A 256 -11.39 -2.10 6.54
N LEU A 257 -10.50 -1.28 7.13
CA LEU A 257 -9.59 -0.42 6.37
C LEU A 257 -8.65 -1.25 5.47
N LEU A 258 -8.06 -2.33 6.00
CA LEU A 258 -7.18 -3.24 5.26
C LEU A 258 -7.88 -4.03 4.15
N ALA A 259 -9.22 -4.15 4.20
CA ALA A 259 -10.03 -4.76 3.16
C ALA A 259 -10.56 -3.74 2.13
N SER A 260 -10.62 -2.45 2.49
CA SER A 260 -11.14 -1.35 1.66
C SER A 260 -10.11 -0.70 0.73
N GLU A 261 -10.56 0.14 -0.20
CA GLU A 261 -9.70 0.97 -1.06
C GLU A 261 -9.00 2.12 -0.32
N ASN A 262 -9.30 2.33 0.97
CA ASN A 262 -8.63 3.32 1.83
C ASN A 262 -7.24 2.85 2.29
N ARG A 263 -6.51 2.17 1.39
CA ARG A 263 -5.18 1.63 1.64
C ARG A 263 -4.33 1.67 0.38
N PHE A 264 -3.03 1.80 0.56
CA PHE A 264 -2.06 1.60 -0.52
C PHE A 264 -0.93 0.68 -0.05
N ARG A 265 -0.25 0.04 -1.01
CA ARG A 265 0.81 -0.92 -0.72
C ARG A 265 2.04 -0.64 -1.57
N ILE A 266 3.18 -0.55 -0.90
CA ILE A 266 4.48 -0.32 -1.51
C ILE A 266 5.41 -1.43 -1.01
N GLY A 267 5.79 -2.35 -1.91
CA GLY A 267 6.52 -3.55 -1.51
C GLY A 267 5.75 -4.38 -0.47
N ASP A 268 6.35 -4.59 0.70
CA ASP A 268 5.75 -5.27 1.85
C ASP A 268 5.06 -4.33 2.85
N VAL A 269 5.19 -3.02 2.70
CA VAL A 269 4.53 -2.02 3.55
C VAL A 269 3.14 -1.72 3.03
N THR A 270 2.13 -1.93 3.86
CA THR A 270 0.73 -1.57 3.61
C THR A 270 0.36 -0.41 4.53
N ALA A 271 -0.13 0.68 3.95
CA ALA A 271 -0.61 1.82 4.71
C ALA A 271 -2.13 1.94 4.58
N VAL A 272 -2.81 2.12 5.70
CA VAL A 272 -4.24 2.48 5.74
C VAL A 272 -4.39 3.96 6.08
N CYS A 273 -5.41 4.60 5.54
CA CYS A 273 -5.67 6.02 5.71
C CYS A 273 -7.14 6.32 5.99
N TRP A 274 -7.43 7.23 6.92
CA TRP A 274 -8.82 7.62 7.23
C TRP A 274 -8.88 9.01 7.87
N GLY A 275 -9.99 9.74 7.64
CA GLY A 275 -10.27 10.97 8.36
C GLY A 275 -10.91 10.70 9.73
N ALA A 276 -10.94 11.69 10.62
CA ALA A 276 -11.86 11.70 11.76
C ALA A 276 -13.32 11.82 11.29
N LYS A 277 -13.56 12.56 10.20
CA LYS A 277 -14.83 12.57 9.44
C LYS A 277 -14.61 12.07 8.01
N ARG A 278 -15.67 11.63 7.34
CA ARG A 278 -15.60 11.23 5.92
C ARG A 278 -15.24 12.45 5.10
N THR A 279 -14.21 12.33 4.25
CA THR A 279 -13.74 13.41 3.39
C THR A 279 -13.39 12.89 2.00
N PRO A 280 -13.44 13.72 0.94
CA PRO A 280 -13.02 13.30 -0.39
C PRO A 280 -11.55 12.82 -0.46
N LEU A 281 -10.70 13.32 0.46
CA LEU A 281 -9.31 12.88 0.56
C LEU A 281 -9.20 11.43 1.05
N GLU A 282 -10.11 10.98 1.93
CA GLU A 282 -10.16 9.58 2.40
C GLU A 282 -10.33 8.59 1.24
N GLU A 283 -11.08 8.98 0.19
CA GLU A 283 -11.40 8.13 -0.97
C GLU A 283 -10.33 8.20 -2.07
N SER A 284 -9.60 9.32 -2.19
CA SER A 284 -8.66 9.57 -3.30
C SER A 284 -7.19 9.41 -2.95
N LEU A 285 -6.82 9.49 -1.65
CA LEU A 285 -5.42 9.46 -1.22
C LEU A 285 -4.67 8.21 -1.69
N ALA A 286 -5.30 7.04 -1.55
CA ALA A 286 -4.69 5.78 -1.92
C ALA A 286 -4.35 5.72 -3.42
N SER A 287 -5.24 6.22 -4.30
CA SER A 287 -5.00 6.21 -5.74
C SER A 287 -3.90 7.19 -6.15
N MET A 288 -3.83 8.38 -5.52
CA MET A 288 -2.73 9.33 -5.77
C MET A 288 -1.38 8.68 -5.47
N ILE A 289 -1.25 8.04 -4.31
CA ILE A 289 0.03 7.44 -3.89
C ILE A 289 0.36 6.16 -4.67
N ASN A 290 -0.60 5.24 -4.81
CA ASN A 290 -0.35 3.91 -5.40
C ASN A 290 -0.36 3.93 -6.93
N GLY A 291 -1.04 4.90 -7.53
CA GLY A 291 -1.35 4.95 -8.95
C GLY A 291 -2.73 4.38 -9.26
N GLY A 292 -3.08 4.39 -10.54
CA GLY A 292 -4.33 3.83 -11.03
C GLY A 292 -4.37 2.30 -11.02
N GLY A 293 -5.57 1.73 -11.05
CA GLY A 293 -5.78 0.29 -11.20
C GLY A 293 -5.37 -0.22 -12.59
N LYS A 294 -5.30 -1.55 -12.76
CA LYS A 294 -4.98 -2.17 -14.06
C LYS A 294 -5.92 -1.73 -15.19
N ASP A 295 -7.20 -1.53 -14.84
CA ASP A 295 -8.24 -1.17 -15.80
C ASP A 295 -8.30 0.36 -16.04
N LYS A 296 -7.76 1.16 -15.12
CA LYS A 296 -7.73 2.63 -15.19
C LYS A 296 -6.35 3.15 -14.77
N PRO A 297 -5.30 2.96 -15.58
CA PRO A 297 -3.93 3.29 -15.20
C PRO A 297 -3.75 4.78 -14.87
N ASP A 298 -4.54 5.67 -15.49
CA ASP A 298 -4.40 7.12 -15.38
C ASP A 298 -5.35 7.79 -14.38
N GLU A 299 -6.19 7.03 -13.66
CA GLU A 299 -7.14 7.59 -12.66
C GLU A 299 -6.45 8.44 -11.57
N HIS A 300 -5.23 8.07 -11.22
CA HIS A 300 -4.40 8.83 -10.28
C HIS A 300 -4.03 10.24 -10.80
N ILE A 301 -3.87 10.42 -12.12
CA ILE A 301 -3.54 11.72 -12.72
C ILE A 301 -4.69 12.69 -12.49
N ASP A 302 -5.92 12.23 -12.70
CA ASP A 302 -7.12 13.03 -12.48
C ASP A 302 -7.32 13.34 -10.99
N ALA A 303 -7.01 12.40 -10.10
CA ALA A 303 -7.04 12.64 -8.66
C ALA A 303 -6.06 13.74 -8.24
N VAL A 304 -4.82 13.70 -8.74
CA VAL A 304 -3.81 14.74 -8.47
C VAL A 304 -4.23 16.09 -9.06
N LYS A 305 -4.74 16.13 -10.29
CA LYS A 305 -5.25 17.38 -10.91
C LYS A 305 -6.43 17.95 -10.12
N THR A 306 -7.30 17.10 -9.59
CA THR A 306 -8.42 17.50 -8.74
C THR A 306 -7.94 18.08 -7.42
N LEU A 307 -6.90 17.51 -6.81
CA LEU A 307 -6.24 18.06 -5.63
C LEU A 307 -5.68 19.47 -5.87
N TYR A 308 -4.98 19.69 -6.98
CA TYR A 308 -4.49 21.05 -7.29
C TYR A 308 -5.64 22.05 -7.48
N LYS A 309 -6.72 21.64 -8.15
CA LYS A 309 -7.92 22.48 -8.31
C LYS A 309 -8.58 22.80 -6.96
N SER A 310 -8.67 21.83 -6.04
CA SER A 310 -9.27 22.05 -4.72
C SER A 310 -8.43 23.00 -3.86
N LEU A 311 -7.10 22.91 -3.92
CA LEU A 311 -6.17 23.84 -3.26
C LEU A 311 -6.32 25.26 -3.81
N TYR A 312 -6.30 25.43 -5.14
CA TYR A 312 -6.43 26.74 -5.79
C TYR A 312 -7.77 27.42 -5.46
N ASN A 313 -8.86 26.66 -5.43
CA ASN A 313 -10.20 27.16 -5.13
C ASN A 313 -10.45 27.37 -3.62
N GLY A 314 -9.44 27.22 -2.76
CA GLY A 314 -9.55 27.44 -1.32
C GLY A 314 -10.45 26.44 -0.59
N GLN A 315 -10.67 25.24 -1.15
CA GLN A 315 -11.59 24.26 -0.54
C GLN A 315 -11.18 23.88 0.90
N TYR A 316 -9.88 23.87 1.21
CA TYR A 316 -9.36 23.52 2.52
C TYR A 316 -9.26 24.68 3.51
N GLN A 317 -9.70 25.89 3.14
CA GLN A 317 -9.87 27.01 4.08
C GLN A 317 -11.16 26.89 4.91
N LYS A 318 -12.04 25.96 4.52
CA LYS A 318 -13.29 25.64 5.19
C LYS A 318 -13.04 24.80 6.47
N PRO A 319 -14.02 24.70 7.40
CA PRO A 319 -13.84 23.95 8.65
C PRO A 319 -13.45 22.47 8.48
N ASP A 320 -13.88 21.84 7.39
CA ASP A 320 -13.54 20.46 7.01
C ASP A 320 -12.03 20.25 6.73
N GLY A 321 -11.32 21.30 6.30
CA GLY A 321 -9.87 21.26 6.13
C GLY A 321 -9.09 21.04 7.43
N LYS A 322 -9.66 21.43 8.59
CA LYS A 322 -9.05 21.26 9.92
C LYS A 322 -9.33 19.90 10.55
N GLU A 323 -10.18 19.08 9.93
CA GLU A 323 -10.49 17.74 10.43
C GLU A 323 -9.23 16.88 10.44
N LYS A 324 -9.08 16.09 11.51
CA LYS A 324 -7.93 15.19 11.64
C LYS A 324 -7.95 14.12 10.57
N PHE A 325 -6.77 13.74 10.12
CA PHE A 325 -6.54 12.67 9.17
C PHE A 325 -5.40 11.79 9.66
N TYR A 326 -5.56 10.48 9.51
CA TYR A 326 -4.72 9.46 10.11
C TYR A 326 -4.16 8.53 9.05
N LEU A 327 -2.88 8.15 9.20
CA LEU A 327 -2.23 7.15 8.39
C LEU A 327 -1.44 6.19 9.27
N LEU A 328 -1.56 4.90 8.99
CA LEU A 328 -0.87 3.84 9.70
C LEU A 328 -0.16 2.91 8.71
N GLY A 329 1.16 2.94 8.71
CA GLY A 329 2.01 2.07 7.90
C GLY A 329 2.39 0.79 8.64
N LEU A 330 2.05 -0.37 8.06
CA LEU A 330 2.26 -1.68 8.64
C LEU A 330 3.10 -2.55 7.70
N SER A 331 4.00 -3.36 8.25
CA SER A 331 4.69 -4.40 7.49
C SER A 331 4.62 -5.75 8.21
N PRO A 332 4.74 -6.85 7.47
CA PRO A 332 4.85 -8.17 8.09
C PRO A 332 6.20 -8.34 8.78
N ASN A 333 6.23 -9.16 9.84
CA ASN A 333 7.45 -9.72 10.42
C ASN A 333 7.15 -11.10 11.00
N SER A 334 7.28 -12.14 10.16
CA SER A 334 6.92 -13.52 10.49
C SER A 334 5.49 -13.64 11.04
N ALA A 335 5.34 -13.72 12.37
CA ALA A 335 4.05 -13.83 13.07
C ALA A 335 3.60 -12.52 13.74
N ARG A 336 4.31 -11.40 13.53
CA ARG A 336 4.07 -10.10 14.16
C ARG A 336 3.76 -9.04 13.10
N ILE A 337 3.05 -8.01 13.51
CA ILE A 337 2.81 -6.81 12.72
C ILE A 337 3.78 -5.73 13.22
N VAL A 338 4.50 -5.09 12.31
CA VAL A 338 5.39 -3.98 12.64
C VAL A 338 4.72 -2.68 12.24
N VAL A 339 4.57 -1.76 13.20
CA VAL A 339 4.18 -0.37 12.91
C VAL A 339 5.42 0.36 12.39
N ARG A 340 5.42 0.68 11.10
CA ARG A 340 6.53 1.39 10.43
C ARG A 340 6.42 2.90 10.56
N PHE A 341 5.21 3.43 10.50
CA PHE A 341 4.93 4.83 10.77
C PHE A 341 3.48 5.03 11.24
N TRP A 342 3.27 6.07 12.03
CA TRP A 342 1.97 6.59 12.43
C TRP A 342 1.99 8.10 12.20
N HIS A 343 1.03 8.58 11.41
CA HIS A 343 0.91 10.00 11.11
C HIS A 343 -0.49 10.49 11.44
N GLU A 344 -0.57 11.51 12.27
CA GLU A 344 -1.77 12.28 12.57
C GLU A 344 -1.56 13.71 12.06
N THR A 345 -2.46 14.18 11.22
CA THR A 345 -2.40 15.49 10.55
C THR A 345 -3.81 16.02 10.33
N THR A 346 -3.96 17.06 9.51
CA THR A 346 -5.25 17.56 9.05
C THR A 346 -5.42 17.31 7.55
N VAL A 347 -6.66 17.32 7.08
CA VAL A 347 -6.99 17.20 5.66
C VAL A 347 -6.28 18.27 4.83
N ALA A 348 -6.22 19.51 5.32
CA ALA A 348 -5.54 20.63 4.66
C ALA A 348 -4.02 20.39 4.59
N ALA A 349 -3.38 20.14 5.73
CA ALA A 349 -1.92 19.96 5.78
C ALA A 349 -1.44 18.74 4.98
N LEU A 350 -2.23 17.66 4.95
CA LEU A 350 -1.93 16.49 4.13
C LEU A 350 -2.07 16.80 2.63
N SER A 351 -3.15 17.48 2.24
CA SER A 351 -3.39 17.92 0.86
C SER A 351 -2.24 18.79 0.33
N GLU A 352 -1.80 19.76 1.14
CA GLU A 352 -0.65 20.62 0.83
C GLU A 352 0.66 19.82 0.73
N SER A 353 0.88 18.86 1.63
CA SER A 353 2.07 18.00 1.60
C SER A 353 2.13 17.12 0.37
N ILE A 354 1.00 16.62 -0.10
CA ILE A 354 0.89 15.82 -1.34
C ILE A 354 1.14 16.70 -2.57
N ALA A 355 0.59 17.91 -2.63
CA ALA A 355 0.88 18.84 -3.72
C ALA A 355 2.37 19.20 -3.76
N ALA A 356 2.96 19.53 -2.61
CA ALA A 356 4.39 19.80 -2.50
C ALA A 356 5.24 18.59 -2.95
N TRP A 357 4.82 17.37 -2.63
CA TRP A 357 5.46 16.15 -3.12
C TRP A 357 5.48 16.06 -4.65
N TYR A 358 4.36 16.34 -5.33
CA TYR A 358 4.33 16.31 -6.79
C TYR A 358 5.08 17.48 -7.43
N ASP A 359 5.05 18.67 -6.83
CA ASP A 359 5.86 19.83 -7.26
C ASP A 359 7.36 19.52 -7.19
N ASP A 360 7.79 18.85 -6.13
CA ASP A 360 9.18 18.43 -5.95
C ASP A 360 9.63 17.42 -7.02
N LEU A 361 8.72 16.58 -7.50
CA LEU A 361 8.99 15.56 -8.51
C LEU A 361 8.96 16.08 -9.94
N GLN A 362 8.39 17.27 -10.18
CA GLN A 362 8.28 17.85 -11.53
C GLN A 362 9.65 17.88 -12.21
N MET A 363 9.72 17.29 -13.40
CA MET A 363 10.96 17.13 -14.15
C MET A 363 10.62 17.14 -15.65
N VAL A 364 11.52 17.69 -16.47
CA VAL A 364 11.36 17.66 -17.92
C VAL A 364 11.28 16.21 -18.42
N ARG A 365 10.38 15.94 -19.36
CA ARG A 365 10.19 14.62 -19.97
C ARG A 365 10.55 14.69 -21.45
N GLY A 366 11.17 13.63 -21.96
CA GLY A 366 11.30 13.45 -23.41
C GLY A 366 9.94 13.26 -24.07
N GLU A 367 9.82 13.63 -25.35
CA GLU A 367 8.57 13.58 -26.13
C GLU A 367 7.90 12.19 -26.09
N ASN A 368 8.70 11.12 -26.07
CA ASN A 368 8.23 9.72 -26.02
C ASN A 368 8.43 9.07 -24.64
N SER A 369 8.37 9.86 -23.57
CA SER A 369 8.58 9.36 -22.21
C SER A 369 7.51 8.33 -21.81
N PRO A 370 7.87 7.10 -21.37
CA PRO A 370 6.91 6.11 -20.89
C PRO A 370 6.38 6.42 -19.47
N TYR A 371 6.74 7.58 -18.91
CA TYR A 371 6.45 7.97 -17.54
C TYR A 371 5.26 8.96 -17.48
N PRO A 372 4.28 8.75 -16.58
CA PRO A 372 3.13 9.62 -16.44
C PRO A 372 3.53 11.00 -15.92
N GLU A 373 2.59 11.94 -16.02
CA GLU A 373 2.76 13.32 -15.54
C GLU A 373 3.05 13.35 -14.03
N TYR A 374 2.24 12.62 -13.26
CA TYR A 374 2.41 12.44 -11.83
C TYR A 374 2.80 11.00 -11.56
N MET A 375 4.07 10.75 -11.26
CA MET A 375 4.51 9.37 -11.02
C MET A 375 4.04 8.86 -9.66
N PRO A 376 3.35 7.71 -9.61
CA PRO A 376 3.00 7.07 -8.35
C PRO A 376 4.22 6.67 -7.53
N LEU A 377 4.09 6.68 -6.21
CA LEU A 377 5.18 6.39 -5.30
C LEU A 377 5.77 4.97 -5.49
N PRO A 378 4.98 3.88 -5.67
CA PRO A 378 5.55 2.57 -5.97
C PRO A 378 6.43 2.58 -7.23
N ARG A 379 6.02 3.30 -8.28
CA ARG A 379 6.75 3.36 -9.55
C ARG A 379 8.04 4.17 -9.42
N LEU A 380 8.03 5.25 -8.63
CA LEU A 380 9.24 6.00 -8.27
C LEU A 380 10.24 5.11 -7.51
N LEU A 381 9.76 4.43 -6.48
CA LEU A 381 10.61 3.58 -5.63
C LEU A 381 11.13 2.34 -6.35
N GLY A 382 10.38 1.81 -7.32
CA GLY A 382 10.86 0.75 -8.21
C GLY A 382 12.10 1.16 -9.00
N ASN A 383 12.30 2.45 -9.29
CA ASN A 383 13.52 2.92 -9.97
C ASN A 383 14.77 2.89 -9.06
N LEU A 384 14.66 2.53 -7.78
CA LEU A 384 15.81 2.42 -6.86
C LEU A 384 16.41 1.00 -6.84
N VAL A 385 15.70 0.01 -7.40
CA VAL A 385 16.04 -1.41 -7.34
C VAL A 385 16.17 -2.02 -8.72
N LEU A 386 16.88 -3.16 -8.81
CA LEU A 386 17.09 -3.86 -10.08
C LEU A 386 15.75 -4.35 -10.62
N ASP A 387 15.51 -4.14 -11.91
CA ASP A 387 14.30 -4.54 -12.65
C ASP A 387 12.97 -4.02 -12.04
N GLY A 388 12.99 -3.05 -11.13
CA GLY A 388 11.79 -2.60 -10.44
C GLY A 388 11.18 -3.61 -9.45
N LYS A 389 11.94 -4.66 -9.07
CA LYS A 389 11.51 -5.70 -8.11
C LYS A 389 11.40 -5.14 -6.70
N MET A 390 10.20 -4.68 -6.33
CA MET A 390 9.90 -3.99 -5.07
C MET A 390 10.23 -4.79 -3.82
N GLU A 391 10.29 -6.12 -3.90
CA GLU A 391 10.74 -7.01 -2.82
C GLU A 391 12.20 -6.78 -2.41
N ASN A 392 13.01 -6.16 -3.27
CA ASN A 392 14.41 -5.81 -2.97
C ASN A 392 14.55 -4.48 -2.23
N LEU A 393 13.45 -3.75 -2.01
CA LEU A 393 13.48 -2.46 -1.34
C LEU A 393 13.22 -2.68 0.17
N PRO A 394 14.12 -2.22 1.06
CA PRO A 394 13.94 -2.40 2.50
C PRO A 394 12.67 -1.68 3.00
N SER A 395 11.88 -2.36 3.85
CA SER A 395 10.63 -1.81 4.40
C SER A 395 10.85 -0.49 5.15
N ASP A 396 12.00 -0.32 5.82
CA ASP A 396 12.35 0.92 6.51
C ASP A 396 12.61 2.08 5.54
N LEU A 397 13.21 1.80 4.38
CA LEU A 397 13.40 2.82 3.35
C LEU A 397 12.07 3.25 2.74
N ILE A 398 11.18 2.29 2.48
CA ILE A 398 9.81 2.54 2.01
C ILE A 398 9.08 3.44 3.01
N ALA A 399 9.11 3.07 4.30
CA ALA A 399 8.45 3.80 5.37
C ALA A 399 8.98 5.23 5.51
N GLN A 400 10.31 5.41 5.53
CA GLN A 400 10.93 6.73 5.68
C GLN A 400 10.62 7.66 4.51
N ILE A 401 10.65 7.15 3.26
CA ILE A 401 10.33 7.98 2.09
C ILE A 401 8.84 8.31 2.06
N THR A 402 7.98 7.35 2.40
CA THR A 402 6.52 7.56 2.45
C THR A 402 6.16 8.59 3.53
N ASP A 403 6.69 8.44 4.75
CA ASP A 403 6.50 9.43 5.83
C ASP A 403 6.98 10.81 5.40
N ALA A 404 8.18 10.90 4.81
CA ALA A 404 8.72 12.18 4.37
C ALA A 404 7.88 12.83 3.26
N ALA A 405 7.41 12.05 2.28
CA ALA A 405 6.52 12.53 1.22
C ALA A 405 5.23 13.11 1.81
N LEU A 406 4.59 12.39 2.74
CA LEU A 406 3.28 12.74 3.31
C LEU A 406 3.35 13.84 4.38
N ASN A 407 4.51 14.06 5.00
CA ASN A 407 4.74 15.11 6.01
C ASN A 407 5.49 16.34 5.46
N ASN A 408 5.78 16.40 4.16
CA ASN A 408 6.66 17.42 3.58
C ASN A 408 8.01 17.59 4.33
N ARG A 409 8.62 16.46 4.74
CA ARG A 409 9.93 16.44 5.44
C ARG A 409 11.07 16.15 4.47
N VAL A 410 12.30 16.41 4.93
CA VAL A 410 13.51 16.05 4.18
C VAL A 410 13.55 14.54 3.94
N LEU A 411 13.83 14.16 2.70
CA LEU A 411 13.97 12.77 2.30
C LEU A 411 15.22 12.13 2.96
N PRO A 412 15.20 10.82 3.24
CA PRO A 412 16.31 10.16 3.93
C PRO A 412 17.54 10.05 3.00
N VAL A 413 18.74 10.16 3.56
CA VAL A 413 20.01 10.03 2.81
C VAL A 413 20.14 8.67 2.10
N SER A 414 19.51 7.64 2.65
CA SER A 414 19.43 6.31 2.04
C SER A 414 18.73 6.30 0.68
N LEU A 415 17.78 7.23 0.42
CA LEU A 415 17.19 7.43 -0.92
C LEU A 415 18.24 7.95 -1.91
N LEU A 416 19.01 8.97 -1.51
CA LEU A 416 20.09 9.54 -2.33
C LEU A 416 21.11 8.45 -2.68
N GLN A 417 21.57 7.70 -1.68
CA GLN A 417 22.51 6.59 -1.87
C GLN A 417 21.97 5.49 -2.79
N ALA A 418 20.70 5.09 -2.61
CA ALA A 418 20.07 4.06 -3.44
C ALA A 418 19.97 4.51 -4.91
N ALA A 419 19.53 5.75 -5.16
CA ALA A 419 19.43 6.31 -6.51
C ALA A 419 20.80 6.41 -7.19
N LEU A 420 21.82 6.93 -6.48
CA LEU A 420 23.17 7.07 -7.02
C LEU A 420 23.82 5.71 -7.31
N ARG A 421 23.69 4.74 -6.40
CA ARG A 421 24.20 3.38 -6.62
C ARG A 421 23.56 2.74 -7.85
N ARG A 422 22.24 2.90 -8.01
CA ARG A 422 21.50 2.39 -9.17
C ARG A 422 21.93 3.09 -10.46
N ASN A 423 22.17 4.41 -10.43
CA ASN A 423 22.71 5.17 -11.58
C ASN A 423 24.06 4.63 -12.03
N LYS A 424 24.95 4.34 -11.09
CA LYS A 424 26.27 3.76 -11.39
C LYS A 424 26.17 2.33 -11.92
N ALA A 425 25.33 1.50 -11.32
CA ALA A 425 25.18 0.10 -11.71
C ALA A 425 24.55 -0.06 -13.10
N GLU A 426 23.59 0.79 -13.46
CA GLU A 426 22.90 0.74 -14.75
C GLU A 426 23.49 1.70 -15.79
N GLN A 427 24.46 2.53 -15.39
CA GLN A 427 25.12 3.53 -16.23
C GLN A 427 24.14 4.47 -16.95
N LYS A 428 22.97 4.66 -16.32
CA LYS A 428 21.82 5.36 -16.90
C LYS A 428 21.07 6.08 -15.80
N ILE A 429 20.63 7.30 -16.09
CA ILE A 429 19.75 8.08 -15.23
C ILE A 429 18.33 8.00 -15.79
N THR A 430 17.40 7.42 -15.03
CA THR A 430 15.98 7.41 -15.39
C THR A 430 15.29 8.68 -14.93
N TYR A 431 14.16 9.02 -15.56
CA TYR A 431 13.28 10.11 -15.11
C TYR A 431 12.94 9.98 -13.62
N GLY A 432 12.51 8.80 -13.18
CA GLY A 432 12.14 8.57 -11.78
C GLY A 432 13.29 8.83 -10.80
N ARG A 433 14.53 8.41 -11.14
CA ARG A 433 15.71 8.71 -10.30
C ARG A 433 16.07 10.19 -10.33
N ALA A 434 16.03 10.84 -11.49
CA ALA A 434 16.29 12.27 -11.59
C ALA A 434 15.26 13.07 -10.75
N SER A 435 13.97 12.76 -10.84
CA SER A 435 12.91 13.37 -10.04
C SER A 435 13.12 13.18 -8.53
N LEU A 436 13.45 11.96 -8.09
CA LEU A 436 13.71 11.68 -6.67
C LEU A 436 14.95 12.43 -6.15
N LEU A 437 16.01 12.53 -6.96
CA LEU A 437 17.21 13.28 -6.61
C LEU A 437 16.92 14.78 -6.52
N LYS A 438 16.15 15.35 -7.47
CA LYS A 438 15.68 16.74 -7.40
C LYS A 438 14.86 16.98 -6.14
N ALA A 439 13.88 16.13 -5.85
CA ALA A 439 13.05 16.24 -4.65
C ALA A 439 13.88 16.20 -3.37
N TYR A 440 14.89 15.33 -3.29
CA TYR A 440 15.81 15.26 -2.15
C TYR A 440 16.57 16.57 -1.97
N ILE A 441 17.21 17.08 -3.02
CA ILE A 441 18.03 18.28 -2.96
C ILE A 441 17.18 19.50 -2.61
N ASN A 442 16.03 19.70 -3.27
CA ASN A 442 15.15 20.84 -3.00
C ASN A 442 14.65 20.86 -1.56
N ARG A 443 14.21 19.70 -1.03
CA ARG A 443 13.80 19.61 0.38
C ARG A 443 14.96 19.84 1.35
N ALA A 444 16.16 19.37 1.03
CA ALA A 444 17.34 19.62 1.84
C ALA A 444 17.75 21.11 1.85
N ILE A 445 17.59 21.82 0.73
CA ILE A 445 17.75 23.27 0.62
C ILE A 445 16.72 24.00 1.50
N ARG A 446 15.43 23.70 1.32
CA ARG A 446 14.34 24.32 2.11
C ARG A 446 14.48 24.11 3.61
N ALA A 447 15.03 22.97 4.03
CA ALA A 447 15.33 22.67 5.43
C ALA A 447 16.65 23.28 5.93
N GLY A 448 17.36 24.06 5.12
CA GLY A 448 18.61 24.72 5.49
C GLY A 448 19.81 23.78 5.66
N ARG A 449 19.70 22.51 5.21
CA ARG A 449 20.81 21.53 5.26
C ARG A 449 21.85 21.80 4.17
N LEU A 450 21.42 22.36 3.04
CA LEU A 450 22.27 22.76 1.92
C LEU A 450 22.22 24.29 1.78
N LYS A 451 23.19 24.96 2.38
CA LYS A 451 23.28 26.43 2.39
C LYS A 451 23.82 26.95 1.06
N ASN A 452 23.44 28.19 0.71
CA ASN A 452 23.91 28.90 -0.49
C ASN A 452 23.59 28.20 -1.82
N MET A 453 22.59 27.32 -1.82
CA MET A 453 22.12 26.62 -3.02
C MET A 453 20.70 27.06 -3.34
N LYS A 454 20.43 27.34 -4.61
CA LYS A 454 19.08 27.59 -5.12
C LYS A 454 18.40 26.27 -5.44
N GLU A 455 17.09 26.19 -5.17
CA GLU A 455 16.26 25.06 -5.61
C GLU A 455 16.37 24.84 -7.12
N LEU A 456 16.33 23.57 -7.50
CA LEU A 456 16.33 23.13 -8.90
C LEU A 456 14.94 23.28 -9.49
N THR A 457 14.89 23.81 -10.71
CA THR A 457 13.69 23.91 -11.54
C THR A 457 13.39 22.59 -12.26
N MET A 458 12.25 22.53 -12.97
CA MET A 458 11.85 21.36 -13.76
C MET A 458 12.82 21.02 -14.90
N GLY A 459 13.45 22.04 -15.51
CA GLY A 459 14.31 21.89 -16.68
C GLY A 459 15.69 22.51 -16.50
N LEU A 460 16.45 22.53 -17.60
CA LEU A 460 17.84 22.98 -17.66
C LEU A 460 18.01 24.44 -17.23
N ASP A 461 18.76 24.66 -16.15
CA ASP A 461 19.30 25.98 -15.78
C ASP A 461 20.77 26.11 -16.23
N ARG A 462 21.00 26.88 -17.30
CA ARG A 462 22.35 27.05 -17.89
C ARG A 462 23.27 27.94 -17.04
N ASN A 463 22.71 28.76 -16.16
CA ASN A 463 23.45 29.73 -15.33
C ASN A 463 23.84 29.15 -13.96
N ARG A 464 23.44 27.90 -13.67
CA ARG A 464 23.73 27.22 -12.42
C ARG A 464 25.21 26.87 -12.31
N GLN A 465 25.84 27.29 -11.21
CA GLN A 465 27.28 27.18 -11.00
C GLN A 465 27.70 26.02 -10.08
N ASP A 466 26.74 25.27 -9.54
CA ASP A 466 27.06 24.12 -8.71
C ASP A 466 27.87 23.08 -9.49
N ILE A 467 29.12 22.85 -9.08
CA ILE A 467 30.09 22.07 -9.86
C ILE A 467 29.59 20.68 -10.27
N GLY A 468 28.84 20.00 -9.40
CA GLY A 468 28.23 18.71 -9.74
C GLY A 468 27.30 18.84 -10.95
N TYR A 469 26.41 19.83 -10.93
CA TYR A 469 25.45 20.10 -12.01
C TYR A 469 26.15 20.48 -13.32
N VAL A 470 27.16 21.36 -13.25
CA VAL A 470 27.98 21.79 -14.40
C VAL A 470 28.68 20.59 -15.05
N LEU A 471 29.30 19.72 -14.26
CA LEU A 471 29.98 18.52 -14.78
C LEU A 471 29.00 17.48 -15.34
N GLY A 472 27.79 17.38 -14.77
CA GLY A 472 26.72 16.57 -15.32
C GLY A 472 26.33 17.03 -16.73
N ARG A 473 26.13 18.34 -16.92
CA ARG A 473 25.87 18.92 -18.24
C ARG A 473 27.00 18.64 -19.22
N LEU A 474 28.26 18.88 -18.80
CA LEU A 474 29.42 18.60 -19.64
C LEU A 474 29.45 17.14 -20.11
N PHE A 475 29.17 16.20 -19.19
CA PHE A 475 29.13 14.77 -19.51
C PHE A 475 28.08 14.44 -20.57
N ALA A 476 26.87 14.99 -20.45
CA ALA A 476 25.79 14.78 -21.41
C ALA A 476 26.13 15.30 -22.82
N VAL A 477 26.76 16.48 -22.92
CA VAL A 477 27.19 17.03 -24.23
C VAL A 477 28.29 16.16 -24.85
N LEU A 478 29.25 15.70 -24.06
CA LEU A 478 30.32 14.80 -24.53
C LEU A 478 29.76 13.45 -25.02
N GLU A 479 28.76 12.91 -24.32
CA GLU A 479 28.08 11.67 -24.71
C GLU A 479 27.32 11.85 -26.03
N LYS A 480 26.60 12.97 -26.16
CA LYS A 480 25.87 13.33 -27.38
C LYS A 480 26.80 13.45 -28.59
N ILE A 481 27.95 14.11 -28.43
CA ILE A 481 28.97 14.24 -29.47
C ILE A 481 29.50 12.87 -29.89
N GLN A 482 29.82 12.00 -28.93
CA GLN A 482 30.32 10.66 -29.24
C GLN A 482 29.29 9.82 -30.01
N ALA A 483 28.02 9.86 -29.56
CA ALA A 483 26.92 9.11 -30.16
C ALA A 483 26.61 9.58 -31.59
N GLU A 484 26.64 10.89 -31.86
CA GLU A 484 26.46 11.44 -33.21
C GLU A 484 27.68 11.14 -34.11
N ALA A 485 28.90 11.17 -33.56
CA ALA A 485 30.12 10.93 -34.33
C ALA A 485 30.37 9.46 -34.70
N ASN A 486 29.80 8.51 -33.96
CA ASN A 486 29.94 7.08 -34.24
C ASN A 486 28.59 6.36 -34.00
N PRO A 487 27.70 6.36 -35.00
CA PRO A 487 26.47 5.57 -34.93
C PRO A 487 26.78 4.07 -34.76
N GLY A 488 26.01 3.37 -33.91
CA GLY A 488 26.14 1.92 -33.72
C GLY A 488 27.31 1.47 -32.84
N LEU A 489 27.82 2.31 -31.94
CA LEU A 489 28.86 1.93 -30.96
C LEU A 489 28.41 0.77 -30.07
N ASN A 490 29.33 -0.16 -29.83
CA ASN A 490 29.13 -1.26 -28.87
C ASN A 490 29.17 -0.81 -27.39
N ALA A 491 29.83 0.32 -27.11
CA ALA A 491 29.90 0.90 -25.77
C ALA A 491 30.14 2.42 -25.87
N THR A 492 29.36 3.18 -25.12
CA THR A 492 29.40 4.64 -25.01
C THR A 492 30.34 5.09 -23.88
N ILE A 493 30.60 6.40 -23.78
CA ILE A 493 31.27 6.96 -22.61
C ILE A 493 30.45 6.78 -21.33
N ALA A 494 29.11 6.73 -21.40
CA ALA A 494 28.29 6.42 -20.24
C ALA A 494 28.58 5.00 -19.72
N ASP A 495 28.68 4.02 -20.63
CA ASP A 495 28.95 2.62 -20.30
C ASP A 495 30.32 2.39 -19.66
N ARG A 496 31.29 3.28 -19.90
CA ARG A 496 32.67 3.11 -19.40
C ARG A 496 32.99 4.03 -18.24
N TYR A 497 32.46 5.24 -18.26
CA TYR A 497 32.97 6.33 -17.45
C TYR A 497 31.94 6.97 -16.53
N PHE A 498 30.64 6.65 -16.63
CA PHE A 498 29.63 7.31 -15.79
C PHE A 498 29.92 7.24 -14.29
N GLY A 499 30.29 6.05 -13.79
CA GLY A 499 30.61 5.85 -12.37
C GLY A 499 31.79 6.68 -11.87
N SER A 500 32.86 6.73 -12.67
CA SER A 500 34.08 7.48 -12.35
C SER A 500 33.91 8.98 -12.60
N ALA A 501 33.21 9.39 -13.65
CA ALA A 501 32.92 10.80 -13.95
C ALA A 501 32.05 11.45 -12.86
N SER A 502 31.06 10.71 -12.34
CA SER A 502 30.19 11.20 -11.28
C SER A 502 30.86 11.23 -9.91
N SER A 503 31.91 10.44 -9.64
CA SER A 503 32.52 10.36 -8.30
C SER A 503 33.94 10.95 -8.20
N THR A 504 34.75 10.79 -9.25
CA THR A 504 36.15 11.25 -9.35
C THR A 504 36.40 11.96 -10.69
N PRO A 505 35.84 13.16 -10.92
CA PRO A 505 35.87 13.83 -12.23
C PRO A 505 37.28 13.98 -12.83
N ILE A 506 38.27 14.36 -12.02
CA ILE A 506 39.64 14.60 -12.48
C ILE A 506 40.26 13.40 -13.21
N ALA A 507 39.90 12.17 -12.83
CA ALA A 507 40.45 10.94 -13.40
C ALA A 507 39.94 10.65 -14.83
N VAL A 508 38.84 11.28 -15.24
CA VAL A 508 38.09 10.91 -16.44
C VAL A 508 37.98 12.06 -17.43
N PHE A 509 37.59 13.25 -16.96
CA PHE A 509 37.27 14.36 -17.87
C PHE A 509 38.47 14.80 -18.70
N GLY A 510 39.70 14.72 -18.17
CA GLY A 510 40.91 14.99 -18.97
C GLY A 510 41.04 14.06 -20.18
N THR A 511 40.67 12.78 -20.05
CA THR A 511 40.65 11.82 -21.15
C THR A 511 39.52 12.12 -22.12
N LEU A 512 38.31 12.38 -21.62
CA LEU A 512 37.15 12.70 -22.47
C LEU A 512 37.40 13.96 -23.31
N MET A 513 37.97 15.00 -22.71
CA MET A 513 38.31 16.26 -23.40
C MET A 513 39.39 16.07 -24.47
N ARG A 514 40.30 15.10 -24.31
CA ARG A 514 41.32 14.79 -25.33
C ARG A 514 40.74 14.10 -26.56
N LEU A 515 39.67 13.31 -26.37
CA LEU A 515 38.97 12.62 -27.47
C LEU A 515 38.01 13.54 -28.22
N LEU A 516 37.58 14.63 -27.60
CA LEU A 516 36.60 15.57 -28.13
C LEU A 516 36.91 16.04 -29.57
N PRO A 517 38.13 16.51 -29.93
CA PRO A 517 38.41 16.97 -31.29
C PRO A 517 38.21 15.87 -32.35
N HIS A 518 38.55 14.62 -32.02
CA HIS A 518 38.39 13.48 -32.92
C HIS A 518 36.91 13.18 -33.20
N HIS A 519 36.05 13.32 -32.19
CA HIS A 519 34.62 13.13 -32.37
C HIS A 519 33.97 14.30 -33.12
N LEU A 520 34.34 15.54 -32.81
CA LEU A 520 33.82 16.72 -33.53
C LEU A 520 34.12 16.66 -35.03
N ASN A 521 35.34 16.26 -35.40
CA ASN A 521 35.74 16.14 -36.82
C ASN A 521 35.02 15.02 -37.59
N LYS A 522 34.35 14.11 -36.90
CA LYS A 522 33.58 13.01 -37.49
C LYS A 522 32.10 13.33 -37.66
N LEU A 523 31.63 14.45 -37.15
CA LEU A 523 30.24 14.86 -37.33
C LEU A 523 29.99 15.23 -38.79
N GLU A 524 28.85 14.79 -39.32
CA GLU A 524 28.47 14.98 -40.73
C GLU A 524 28.35 16.46 -41.12
N PHE A 525 27.87 17.30 -40.19
CA PHE A 525 27.62 18.72 -40.43
C PHE A 525 28.52 19.61 -39.56
N GLU A 526 29.38 20.42 -40.20
CA GLU A 526 30.29 21.34 -39.50
C GLU A 526 29.54 22.31 -38.56
N GLY A 527 28.39 22.84 -38.99
CA GLY A 527 27.56 23.72 -38.16
C GLY A 527 27.09 23.06 -36.86
N ARG A 528 26.87 21.73 -36.87
CA ARG A 528 26.51 20.97 -35.67
C ARG A 528 27.71 20.84 -34.72
N ALA A 529 28.91 20.62 -35.26
CA ALA A 529 30.14 20.60 -34.47
C ALA A 529 30.40 21.95 -33.78
N VAL A 530 30.20 23.07 -34.49
CA VAL A 530 30.33 24.42 -33.94
C VAL A 530 29.34 24.66 -32.79
N GLN A 531 28.07 24.26 -32.94
CA GLN A 531 27.05 24.39 -31.89
C GLN A 531 27.41 23.61 -30.62
N LEU A 532 27.83 22.36 -30.76
CA LEU A 532 28.20 21.50 -29.63
C LEU A 532 29.49 22.00 -28.94
N GLN A 533 30.46 22.47 -29.73
CA GLN A 533 31.67 23.09 -29.19
C GLN A 533 31.36 24.39 -28.43
N TRP A 534 30.41 25.20 -28.94
CA TRP A 534 29.93 26.39 -28.24
C TRP A 534 29.30 26.03 -26.90
N GLU A 535 28.41 25.03 -26.83
CA GLU A 535 27.80 24.60 -25.56
C GLU A 535 28.85 24.12 -24.55
N ILE A 536 29.86 23.37 -24.99
CA ILE A 536 30.99 22.97 -24.12
C ILE A 536 31.70 24.20 -23.54
N ARG A 537 31.97 25.23 -24.36
CA ARG A 537 32.62 26.46 -23.87
C ARG A 537 31.77 27.15 -22.81
N GLN A 538 30.46 27.29 -23.04
CA GLN A 538 29.54 27.89 -22.07
C GLN A 538 29.49 27.12 -20.75
N ILE A 539 29.58 25.79 -20.80
CA ILE A 539 29.66 24.96 -19.59
C ILE A 539 31.00 25.13 -18.87
N LEU A 540 32.12 25.16 -19.62
CA LEU A 540 33.47 25.28 -19.06
C LEU A 540 33.79 26.66 -18.47
N GLU A 541 33.09 27.72 -18.88
CA GLU A 541 33.16 29.03 -18.21
C GLU A 541 32.85 28.94 -16.71
N HIS A 542 32.02 27.97 -16.32
CA HIS A 542 31.65 27.69 -14.94
C HIS A 542 32.48 26.58 -14.27
N CYS A 543 33.52 26.06 -14.95
CA CYS A 543 34.38 24.99 -14.46
C CYS A 543 35.86 25.23 -14.80
N GLN A 544 36.53 26.01 -13.96
CA GLN A 544 37.96 26.33 -14.14
C GLN A 544 38.89 25.13 -13.88
N ARG A 545 38.51 24.23 -12.96
CA ARG A 545 39.30 23.03 -12.60
C ARG A 545 38.40 21.85 -12.28
N PHE A 546 38.75 20.67 -12.81
CA PHE A 546 38.06 19.43 -12.45
C PHE A 546 38.38 19.02 -11.00
N PRO A 547 37.37 18.79 -10.15
CA PRO A 547 37.57 18.41 -8.76
C PRO A 547 38.03 16.95 -8.64
N ASN A 548 38.75 16.65 -7.56
CA ASN A 548 39.23 15.30 -7.26
C ASN A 548 38.07 14.33 -6.94
N HIS A 549 37.07 14.83 -6.20
CA HIS A 549 35.92 14.05 -5.75
C HIS A 549 34.66 14.91 -5.73
N LEU A 550 33.50 14.25 -5.94
CA LEU A 550 32.19 14.83 -5.67
C LEU A 550 31.56 14.13 -4.45
N ASN A 551 31.04 14.91 -3.49
CA ASN A 551 30.24 14.36 -2.39
C ASN A 551 28.88 13.81 -2.90
N LEU A 552 28.05 13.23 -2.02
CA LEU A 552 26.80 12.59 -2.43
C LEU A 552 25.82 13.59 -3.06
N GLU A 553 25.70 14.78 -2.49
CA GLU A 553 24.81 15.82 -3.01
C GLU A 553 25.29 16.32 -4.38
N GLN A 554 26.60 16.55 -4.55
CA GLN A 554 27.21 16.90 -5.82
C GLN A 554 27.06 15.79 -6.87
N GLN A 555 27.13 14.52 -6.47
CA GLN A 555 26.79 13.37 -7.31
C GLN A 555 25.31 13.38 -7.73
N GLY A 556 24.42 13.76 -6.82
CA GLY A 556 23.00 13.99 -7.12
C GLY A 556 22.82 15.10 -8.16
N LEU A 557 23.48 16.24 -7.95
CA LEU A 557 23.49 17.36 -8.89
C LEU A 557 24.05 16.98 -10.26
N PHE A 558 25.11 16.17 -10.30
CA PHE A 558 25.66 15.62 -11.54
C PHE A 558 24.62 14.83 -12.30
N ALA A 559 23.90 13.93 -11.63
CA ALA A 559 22.85 13.17 -12.28
C ALA A 559 21.70 14.07 -12.79
N ILE A 560 21.28 15.07 -12.02
CA ILE A 560 20.22 15.99 -12.44
C ILE A 560 20.67 16.86 -13.63
N GLY A 561 21.87 17.44 -13.58
CA GLY A 561 22.42 18.26 -14.66
C GLY A 561 22.63 17.47 -15.95
N CYS A 562 23.14 16.23 -15.84
CA CYS A 562 23.24 15.32 -16.97
C CYS A 562 21.86 15.03 -17.57
N TYR A 563 20.86 14.71 -16.73
CA TYR A 563 19.51 14.42 -17.21
C TYR A 563 18.88 15.62 -17.92
N HIS A 564 18.95 16.81 -17.32
CA HIS A 564 18.41 18.05 -17.91
C HIS A 564 19.03 18.36 -19.27
N GLU A 565 20.36 18.30 -19.37
CA GLU A 565 21.08 18.57 -20.61
C GLU A 565 20.76 17.52 -21.68
N THR A 566 20.70 16.23 -21.32
CA THR A 566 20.28 15.17 -22.24
C THR A 566 18.88 15.43 -22.79
N GLN A 567 17.91 15.81 -21.95
CA GLN A 567 16.56 16.12 -22.44
C GLN A 567 16.55 17.35 -23.35
N PHE A 568 17.29 18.41 -23.00
CA PHE A 568 17.44 19.61 -23.82
C PHE A 568 18.03 19.31 -25.20
N LEU A 569 19.08 18.49 -25.26
CA LEU A 569 19.74 18.09 -26.51
C LEU A 569 18.90 17.15 -27.39
N PHE A 570 17.88 16.50 -26.83
CA PHE A 570 16.91 15.71 -27.59
C PHE A 570 15.74 16.52 -28.11
N THR A 571 15.45 17.69 -27.53
CA THR A 571 14.47 18.62 -28.08
C THR A 571 14.94 19.11 -29.45
N LYS A 572 14.11 18.89 -30.48
CA LYS A 572 14.45 19.22 -31.86
C LYS A 572 14.80 20.70 -32.01
N ASP A 573 15.92 20.97 -32.68
CA ASP A 573 16.46 22.31 -32.96
C ASP A 573 16.73 23.19 -31.72
N ALA A 574 16.58 22.70 -30.48
CA ALA A 574 16.71 23.52 -29.27
C ALA A 574 18.09 24.19 -29.15
N LEU A 575 19.16 23.41 -29.31
CA LEU A 575 20.53 23.95 -29.28
C LEU A 575 20.81 24.88 -30.48
N LYS A 576 20.25 24.58 -31.65
CA LYS A 576 20.43 25.40 -32.86
C LYS A 576 19.79 26.78 -32.68
N ASN A 577 18.55 26.81 -32.19
CA ASN A 577 17.81 28.04 -31.93
C ASN A 577 18.58 28.90 -30.92
N LEU A 578 19.01 28.29 -29.81
CA LEU A 578 19.76 28.98 -28.76
C LEU A 578 21.11 29.53 -29.25
N PHE A 579 21.84 28.75 -30.06
CA PHE A 579 23.09 29.20 -30.66
C PHE A 579 22.88 30.40 -31.61
N ASN A 580 21.81 30.36 -32.40
CA ASN A 580 21.49 31.46 -33.32
C ASN A 580 21.10 32.74 -32.56
N GLU A 581 20.29 32.63 -31.50
CA GLU A 581 19.94 33.75 -30.63
C GLU A 581 21.20 34.39 -30.01
N ALA A 582 22.13 33.57 -29.51
CA ALA A 582 23.39 34.05 -28.91
C ALA A 582 24.36 34.67 -29.93
N LYS A 583 24.25 34.34 -31.22
CA LYS A 583 25.03 34.97 -32.29
C LYS A 583 24.48 36.34 -32.69
N THR A 584 23.18 36.55 -32.49
CA THR A 584 22.48 37.80 -32.81
C THR A 584 22.46 38.81 -31.66
N ALA A 585 22.70 38.36 -30.43
CA ALA A 585 22.91 39.19 -29.25
C ALA A 585 24.38 39.62 -29.14
#